data_AF-A0A1F9A7B1-F1
#
_entry.id   AF-A0A1F9A7B1-F1
#
_cell.length_a   1.000
_cell.length_b   1.000
_cell.length_c   1.000
_cell.angle_alpha   90.00
_cell.angle_beta   90.00
_cell.angle_gamma   90.00
#
_symmetry.space_group_name_H-M   'P 1'
#
loop_
_entity.id
_entity.type
_entity.pdbx_description
1 polymer ?
#
loop_
_entity_poly.entity_id
_entity_poly.type
_entity_poly.pdbx_seq_one_letter_code
_entity_poly.pdbx_strand_id
1 'polypeptide(L)' 'MQPPVTPIGLDYIASSLELAGFSVDLIDLCFAFSFKEELDAYFQGHDPIAIGLTVRNTDDCYYLSQAFILPRIKEIID' A
#
# COMPACT_ATOMS: atom_id res chain seq x y z
N MET A 1 -3.36 5.92 -12.24
CA MET A 1 -3.76 4.86 -13.19
C MET A 1 -5.21 4.50 -12.92
N GLN A 2 -5.99 4.30 -13.97
CA GLN A 2 -7.36 3.83 -13.93
C GLN A 2 -7.49 2.72 -14.97
N PRO A 3 -8.28 1.66 -14.72
CA PRO A 3 -9.04 1.39 -13.49
C PRO A 3 -8.16 0.93 -12.30
N PRO A 4 -8.70 0.86 -11.07
CA PRO A 4 -8.02 0.21 -9.95
C PRO A 4 -7.69 -1.25 -10.26
N VAL A 5 -6.55 -1.73 -9.77
CA VAL A 5 -6.08 -3.11 -9.95
C VAL A 5 -5.76 -3.68 -8.57
N THR A 6 -6.37 -4.82 -8.25
CA THR A 6 -6.19 -5.50 -6.96
C THR A 6 -4.71 -5.80 -6.70
N PRO A 7 -4.19 -5.48 -5.49
CA PRO A 7 -2.80 -5.73 -5.14
C PRO A 7 -2.57 -7.21 -4.74
N ILE A 8 -2.70 -8.14 -5.68
CA ILE A 8 -2.62 -9.60 -5.42
C ILE A 8 -1.37 -10.05 -4.66
N GLY A 9 -0.25 -9.31 -4.78
CA GLY A 9 0.96 -9.58 -4.01
C GLY A 9 0.72 -9.52 -2.50
N LEU A 10 -0.17 -8.63 -2.02
CA LEU A 10 -0.53 -8.54 -0.61
C LEU A 10 -1.32 -9.77 -0.14
N ASP A 11 -2.20 -10.32 -0.98
CA ASP A 11 -2.96 -11.53 -0.62
C ASP A 11 -2.02 -12.72 -0.36
N TYR A 12 -0.99 -12.88 -1.19
CA TYR A 12 0.02 -13.93 -1.01
C TYR A 12 0.84 -13.73 0.28
N ILE A 13 1.27 -12.50 0.56
CA ILE A 13 2.09 -12.20 1.73
C ILE A 13 1.27 -12.33 3.01
N ALA A 14 0.04 -11.82 3.03
CA ALA A 14 -0.88 -11.94 4.16
C ALA A 14 -1.15 -13.42 4.48
N SER A 15 -1.52 -14.21 3.47
CA SER A 15 -1.77 -15.64 3.66
C SER A 15 -0.53 -16.38 4.20
N SER A 16 0.67 -16.06 3.70
CA SER A 16 1.90 -16.68 4.20
C SER A 16 2.22 -16.30 5.65
N LEU A 17 1.94 -15.06 6.05
CA LEU A 17 2.17 -14.56 7.41
C LEU A 17 1.16 -15.12 8.41
N GLU A 18 -0.12 -15.19 8.02
CA GLU A 18 -1.18 -15.84 8.79
C GLU A 18 -0.86 -17.32 9.05
N LEU A 19 -0.39 -18.05 8.03
CA LEU A 19 0.05 -19.44 8.17
C LEU A 19 1.25 -19.61 9.13
N ALA A 20 2.07 -18.57 9.27
CA ALA A 20 3.18 -18.54 10.21
C ALA A 20 2.76 -18.07 11.63
N GLY A 21 1.48 -17.77 11.85
CA GLY A 21 0.91 -17.41 13.14
C GLY A 21 0.92 -15.91 13.45
N PHE A 22 1.14 -15.05 12.45
CA PHE A 22 1.06 -13.60 12.61
C PHE A 22 -0.36 -13.08 12.34
N SER A 23 -0.76 -12.04 13.06
CA SER A 23 -1.92 -11.21 12.69
C SER A 23 -1.51 -10.26 11.56
N VAL A 24 -2.34 -10.13 10.54
CA VAL A 24 -2.07 -9.26 9.39
C VAL A 24 -3.29 -8.38 9.14
N ASP A 25 -3.05 -7.08 9.12
CA ASP A 25 -4.03 -6.09 8.70
C ASP A 25 -3.63 -5.56 7.32
N LEU A 26 -4.61 -5.36 6.43
CA LEU A 26 -4.40 -4.78 5.10
C LEU A 26 -5.05 -3.41 5.00
N ILE A 27 -4.25 -2.40 4.64
CA ILE A 27 -4.70 -1.03 4.39
C ILE A 27 -4.63 -0.76 2.88
N ASP A 28 -5.79 -0.79 2.20
CA ASP A 28 -5.86 -0.47 0.77
C ASP A 28 -6.15 1.02 0.55
N LEU A 29 -5.09 1.78 0.24
CA LEU A 29 -5.17 3.21 -0.04
C LEU A 29 -5.73 3.54 -1.44
N CYS A 30 -6.07 2.56 -2.27
CA CYS A 30 -6.56 2.79 -3.63
C CYS A 30 -7.87 3.60 -3.67
N PHE A 31 -8.72 3.40 -2.66
CA PHE A 31 -10.02 4.08 -2.53
C PHE A 31 -10.02 5.16 -1.45
N ALA A 32 -8.90 5.37 -0.76
CA ALA A 32 -8.79 6.39 0.27
C ALA A 32 -8.87 7.79 -0.36
N PHE A 33 -9.71 8.65 0.22
CA PHE A 33 -9.75 10.06 -0.15
C PHE A 33 -8.48 10.78 0.31
N SER A 34 -8.02 10.45 1.53
CA SER A 34 -6.80 10.97 2.14
C SER A 34 -6.03 9.79 2.76
N PHE A 35 -4.82 9.53 2.25
CA PHE A 35 -3.99 8.46 2.83
C PHE A 35 -3.60 8.78 4.28
N LYS A 36 -3.44 10.06 4.63
CA LYS A 36 -3.05 10.48 5.98
C LYS A 36 -4.15 10.16 6.99
N GLU A 37 -5.39 10.51 6.66
CA GLU A 37 -6.53 10.24 7.55
C GLU A 37 -6.75 8.74 7.73
N GLU A 38 -6.60 7.95 6.67
CA GLU A 38 -6.73 6.49 6.73
C GLU A 38 -5.66 5.86 7.63
N LEU A 39 -4.39 6.29 7.48
CA LEU A 39 -3.29 5.79 8.30
C LEU A 39 -3.40 6.27 9.75
N ASP A 40 -3.72 7.54 9.99
CA ASP A 40 -3.93 8.09 11.34
C ASP A 40 -5.04 7.33 12.08
N ALA A 41 -6.16 7.02 11.39
CA ALA A 41 -7.25 6.25 11.97
C ALA A 41 -6.81 4.82 12.34
N TYR A 42 -6.00 4.16 11.49
CA TYR A 42 -5.46 2.84 11.79
C TYR A 42 -4.52 2.88 13.00
N PHE A 43 -3.54 3.78 13.01
CA PHE A 43 -2.52 3.85 14.07
C PHE A 43 -3.02 4.39 15.42
N GLN A 44 -4.23 4.97 15.49
CA GLN A 44 -4.85 5.33 16.77
C GLN A 44 -5.16 4.11 17.66
N GLY A 45 -5.36 2.94 17.07
CA GLY A 45 -5.74 1.71 17.79
C GLY A 45 -4.85 0.50 17.56
N HIS A 46 -3.89 0.58 16.63
CA HIS A 46 -3.05 -0.52 16.21
C HIS A 46 -1.57 -0.15 16.32
N ASP A 47 -0.76 -1.07 16.86
CA ASP A 47 0.69 -0.92 17.03
C ASP A 47 1.40 -2.14 16.38
N PRO A 48 1.50 -2.19 15.04
CA PRO A 48 2.08 -3.33 14.36
C PRO A 48 3.60 -3.37 14.54
N ILE A 49 4.15 -4.56 14.78
CA ILE A 49 5.59 -4.77 14.93
C ILE A 49 6.39 -4.62 13.62
N ALA A 50 5.70 -4.63 12.48
CA ALA A 50 6.27 -4.48 11.15
C ALA A 50 5.23 -3.87 10.20
N ILE A 51 5.69 -3.07 9.25
CA ILE A 51 4.86 -2.47 8.20
C ILE A 51 5.45 -2.88 6.86
N GLY A 52 4.62 -3.48 6.00
CA GLY A 52 4.96 -3.80 4.62
C GLY A 52 4.23 -2.87 3.65
N LEU A 53 4.93 -2.41 2.62
CA LEU A 53 4.35 -1.58 1.56
C LEU A 53 4.63 -2.19 0.19
N THR A 54 3.59 -2.38 -0.61
CA THR A 54 3.72 -2.87 -1.99
C THR A 54 3.87 -1.71 -2.96
N VAL A 55 4.88 -1.80 -3.83
CA VAL A 55 5.08 -0.86 -4.96
C VAL A 55 4.94 -1.64 -6.25
N ARG A 56 3.75 -1.60 -6.86
CA ARG A 56 3.49 -2.32 -8.11
C ARG A 56 4.15 -1.66 -9.32
N ASN A 57 4.21 -0.33 -9.35
CA ASN A 57 4.68 0.44 -10.50
C ASN A 57 5.60 1.58 -10.03
N THR A 58 6.68 1.82 -10.75
CA THR A 58 7.59 2.97 -10.53
C THR A 58 7.08 4.24 -11.20
N ASP A 59 6.44 4.08 -12.36
CA ASP A 59 5.91 5.10 -13.24
C ASP A 59 4.73 4.51 -14.06
N ASP A 60 4.20 5.28 -15.01
CA ASP A 60 3.11 4.85 -15.89
C ASP A 60 3.55 4.09 -17.15
N CYS A 61 4.85 3.78 -17.27
CA CYS A 61 5.47 3.10 -18.41
C CYS A 61 5.19 3.76 -19.76
N TYR A 62 4.89 5.06 -19.78
CA TYR A 62 4.57 5.79 -21.01
C TYR A 62 5.59 6.90 -21.27
N TYR A 63 6.32 6.76 -22.38
CA TYR A 63 7.49 7.60 -22.70
C TYR A 63 7.18 9.10 -22.76
N LEU A 64 5.97 9.47 -23.22
CA LEU A 64 5.62 10.88 -23.39
C LEU A 64 5.18 11.56 -22.09
N SER A 65 4.53 10.84 -21.18
CA SER A 65 4.09 11.40 -19.89
C SER A 65 5.21 11.41 -18.87
N GLN A 66 6.06 10.38 -18.85
CA GLN A 66 7.12 10.19 -17.84
C GLN A 66 6.56 10.37 -16.41
N ALA A 67 5.35 9.87 -16.16
CA ALA A 67 4.66 10.13 -14.91
C ALA A 67 5.15 9.16 -13.82
N PHE A 68 6.05 9.64 -12.97
CA PHE A 68 6.59 8.88 -11.85
C PHE A 68 5.61 8.80 -10.68
N ILE A 69 5.55 7.61 -10.06
CA ILE A 69 4.66 7.32 -8.92
C ILE A 69 5.46 7.31 -7.61
N LEU A 70 6.74 6.95 -7.67
CA LEU A 70 7.61 6.83 -6.49
C LEU A 70 7.64 8.08 -5.58
N PRO A 71 7.65 9.33 -6.09
CA PRO A 71 7.61 10.50 -5.20
C PRO A 71 6.37 10.53 -4.31
N ARG A 72 5.20 10.17 -4.85
CA ARG A 72 3.96 10.08 -4.07
C ARG A 72 3.99 8.94 -3.07
N ILE A 73 4.63 7.83 -3.39
CA ILE A 73 4.83 6.71 -2.43
C ILE A 73 5.76 7.15 -1.30
N LYS A 74 6.79 7.94 -1.61
CA LYS A 74 7.70 8.50 -0.61
C LYS A 74 6.96 9.38 0.41
N GLU A 75 5.97 10.17 -0.02
CA GLU A 75 5.12 10.97 0.89
C GLU A 75 4.28 10.13 1.87
N ILE A 76 4.05 8.84 1.58
CA ILE A 76 3.29 7.93 2.46
C ILE A 76 4.20 7.37 3.57
N ILE A 77 5.51 7.26 3.31
CA ILE A 77 6.48 6.63 4.22
C ILE A 77 7.35 7.63 4.99
N ASP A 78 7.34 8.91 4.61
CA ASP A 78 8.07 10.01 5.26
C ASP A 78 7.30 10.59 6.45
#